data_AF-A0A5C8JFQ9-F1
#
_entry.id   AF-A0A5C8JFQ9-F1
#
_cell.length_a   1.000
_cell.length_b   1.000
_cell.length_c   1.000
_cell.angle_alpha   90.00
_cell.angle_beta   90.00
_cell.angle_gamma   90.00
#
_symmetry.space_group_name_H-M   'P 1'
#
loop_
_entity.id
_entity.type
_entity.pdbx_description
1 polymer ?
#
loop_
_entity_poly.entity_id
_entity_poly.type
_entity_poly.pdbx_seq_one_letter_code
_entity_poly.pdbx_strand_id
1 'polypeptide(L)' 'MPVADWLSCFPCFAFLLTTPDDRVEECAKAFTARGLTARRLGTLDDTGEVRLRDASGSVVVFDLNEESVTRLGR' A
#
# COMPACT_ATOMS: atom_id res chain seq x y z
N MET A 1 14.09 13.41 2.07
CA MET A 1 12.68 13.35 2.54
C MET A 1 12.48 11.99 3.21
N PRO A 2 11.96 11.94 4.44
CA PRO A 2 11.55 10.68 5.07
C PRO A 2 10.64 9.86 4.16
N VAL A 3 10.77 8.53 4.17
CA VAL A 3 9.99 7.64 3.28
C VAL A 3 8.49 7.71 3.57
N ALA A 4 8.11 7.91 4.84
CA ALA A 4 6.72 8.11 5.25
C ALA A 4 6.09 9.35 4.57
N ASP A 5 6.83 10.46 4.49
CA ASP A 5 6.35 11.69 3.83
C ASP A 5 6.11 11.44 2.34
N TRP A 6 7.00 10.70 1.66
CA TRP A 6 6.82 10.31 0.26
C TRP A 6 5.55 9.50 0.01
N LEU A 7 5.23 8.55 0.90
CA LEU A 7 4.00 7.74 0.79
C LEU A 7 2.74 8.56 0.99
N SER A 8 2.80 9.61 1.81
CA SER A 8 1.69 10.55 2.01
C SER A 8 1.57 11.59 0.88
N CYS A 9 2.62 11.77 0.06
CA CYS A 9 2.57 12.60 -1.13
C CYS A 9 1.78 11.89 -2.23
N PHE A 10 0.56 12.36 -2.48
CA PHE A 10 -0.36 11.86 -3.51
C PHE A 10 0.36 11.60 -4.85
N PRO A 11 0.63 10.34 -5.22
CA PRO A 11 1.22 10.06 -6.51
C PRO A 11 0.09 10.08 -7.54
N CYS A 12 -0.05 11.18 -8.29
CA CYS A 12 -1.08 11.37 -9.32
C CYS A 12 -1.11 10.28 -10.44
N PHE A 13 -0.26 9.26 -10.36
CA PHE A 13 -0.04 8.27 -11.43
C PHE A 13 -0.40 6.84 -11.05
N ALA A 14 -0.85 6.57 -9.81
CA ALA A 14 -1.19 5.21 -9.39
C ALA A 14 -2.40 5.18 -8.45
N PHE A 15 -3.13 4.06 -8.50
CA PHE A 15 -4.20 3.73 -7.57
C PHE A 15 -3.80 2.49 -6.77
N LEU A 16 -4.13 2.48 -5.48
CA LEU A 16 -4.05 1.30 -4.64
C LEU A 16 -5.43 0.64 -4.56
N LEU A 17 -5.48 -0.67 -4.80
CA LEU A 17 -6.69 -1.47 -4.69
C LEU A 17 -6.44 -2.66 -3.76
N THR A 18 -7.49 -3.07 -3.07
CA THR A 18 -7.50 -4.27 -2.22
C THR A 18 -8.45 -5.30 -2.81
N THR A 19 -8.10 -6.57 -2.66
CA THR A 19 -8.90 -7.70 -3.14
C THR A 19 -8.59 -8.93 -2.28
N PRO A 20 -9.51 -9.89 -2.14
CA PRO A 20 -9.19 -11.19 -1.56
C PRO A 20 -7.98 -11.85 -2.23
N ASP A 21 -7.18 -12.58 -1.47
CA ASP A 21 -5.91 -13.15 -1.97
C ASP A 21 -6.11 -14.10 -3.16
N ASP A 22 -7.23 -14.84 -3.16
CA ASP A 22 -7.63 -15.76 -4.23
C ASP A 22 -8.14 -15.05 -5.51
N ARG A 23 -8.30 -13.73 -5.48
CA ARG A 23 -8.80 -12.90 -6.59
C ARG A 23 -7.75 -11.98 -7.21
N VAL A 24 -6.50 -12.02 -6.72
CA VAL A 24 -5.43 -11.12 -7.17
C VAL A 24 -5.21 -11.16 -8.68
N GLU A 25 -5.13 -12.35 -9.27
CA GLU A 25 -4.87 -12.52 -10.70
C GLU A 25 -6.04 -12.06 -11.57
N GLU A 26 -7.28 -12.35 -11.14
CA GLU A 26 -8.49 -11.88 -11.81
C GLU A 26 -8.56 -10.35 -11.80
N CYS A 27 -8.28 -9.75 -10.64
CA CYS A 27 -8.23 -8.30 -10.47
C CYS A 27 -7.17 -7.69 -11.39
N ALA A 28 -5.93 -8.17 -11.35
CA ALA A 28 -4.84 -7.68 -12.20
C ALA A 28 -5.18 -7.80 -13.70
N LYS A 29 -5.80 -8.92 -14.12
CA LYS A 29 -6.21 -9.15 -15.51
C LYS A 29 -7.22 -8.12 -16.01
N ALA A 30 -8.14 -7.66 -15.16
CA ALA A 30 -9.12 -6.65 -15.55
C ALA A 30 -8.45 -5.32 -15.97
N PHE A 31 -7.34 -4.95 -15.33
CA PHE A 31 -6.57 -3.75 -15.69
C PHE A 31 -5.64 -3.98 -16.87
N THR A 32 -4.89 -5.09 -16.88
CA THR A 32 -3.92 -5.37 -17.95
C THR A 32 -4.59 -5.61 -19.30
N ALA A 33 -5.81 -6.18 -19.32
CA ALA A 33 -6.62 -6.31 -20.53
C ALA A 33 -7.00 -4.96 -21.18
N ARG A 34 -6.86 -3.84 -20.45
CA ARG A 34 -7.14 -2.48 -20.90
C ARG A 34 -5.86 -1.66 -21.13
N GLY A 35 -4.70 -2.32 -21.13
CA GLY A 35 -3.40 -1.65 -21.30
C GLY A 35 -2.91 -0.91 -20.05
N LEU A 36 -3.50 -1.16 -18.88
CA LEU A 36 -3.06 -0.57 -17.61
C LEU A 36 -2.12 -1.53 -16.88
N THR A 37 -1.04 -1.02 -16.31
CA THR A 37 -0.17 -1.80 -15.43
C THR A 37 -0.89 -2.09 -14.11
N ALA A 38 -0.96 -3.36 -13.72
CA ALA A 38 -1.44 -3.78 -12.41
C ALA A 38 -0.57 -4.91 -11.87
N ARG A 39 -0.22 -4.84 -10.59
CA ARG A 39 0.63 -5.83 -9.91
C ARG A 39 0.31 -5.85 -8.43
N ARG A 40 0.37 -7.03 -7.81
CA ARG A 40 0.35 -7.17 -6.35
C ARG A 40 1.58 -6.50 -5.75
N LEU A 41 1.36 -5.51 -4.87
CA LEU A 41 2.42 -4.79 -4.18
C LEU A 41 2.67 -5.31 -2.75
N GLY A 42 1.69 -5.96 -2.12
CA GLY A 42 1.81 -6.43 -0.75
C GLY A 42 0.58 -7.18 -0.25
N THR A 43 0.41 -7.18 1.07
CA THR A 43 -0.70 -7.78 1.81
C THR A 43 -1.20 -6.80 2.87
N LEU A 44 -2.45 -6.97 3.28
CA LEU A 44 -2.95 -6.38 4.51
C LEU A 44 -2.93 -7.44 5.61
N ASP A 45 -2.52 -7.03 6.79
CA ASP A 45 -2.62 -7.80 8.03
C ASP A 45 -3.33 -6.95 9.11
N ASP A 46 -3.42 -7.48 10.32
CA ASP A 46 -4.11 -6.87 11.46
C ASP A 46 -3.17 -6.14 12.43
N THR A 47 -1.91 -5.91 12.05
CA THR A 47 -0.89 -5.31 12.94
C THR A 47 -1.12 -3.81 13.18
N GLY A 48 -1.78 -3.13 12.24
CA GLY A 48 -1.88 -1.67 12.23
C GLY A 48 -0.59 -0.98 11.75
N GLU A 49 0.39 -1.72 11.23
CA GLU A 49 1.64 -1.17 10.70
C GLU A 49 1.61 -1.10 9.18
N VAL A 50 2.15 -0.01 8.63
CA VAL A 50 2.58 0.03 7.23
C VAL A 50 4.06 -0.29 7.19
N ARG A 51 4.42 -1.46 6.65
CA ARG A 51 5.82 -1.89 6.45
C ARG A 51 6.22 -1.84 4.99
N LEU A 52 7.37 -1.23 4.72
CA LEU A 52 8.06 -1.37 3.45
C LEU A 52 9.19 -2.39 3.57
N ARG A 53 9.47 -3.09 2.47
CA ARG A 53 10.54 -4.09 2.38
C ARG A 53 11.24 -3.99 1.04
N ASP A 54 12.56 -4.09 1.06
CA ASP A 54 13.39 -4.28 -0.11
C ASP A 54 14.46 -5.35 0.16
N ALA A 55 15.50 -5.41 -0.68
CA ALA A 55 16.60 -6.35 -0.52
C ALA A 55 17.48 -6.09 0.72
N SER A 56 17.45 -4.88 1.28
CA SER A 56 18.26 -4.46 2.42
C SER A 56 17.56 -4.72 3.77
N GLY A 57 16.23 -4.81 3.78
CA GLY A 57 15.49 -5.10 5.02
C GLY A 57 14.03 -4.64 4.96
N SER A 58 13.46 -4.39 6.14
CA SER A 58 12.10 -3.87 6.30
C SER A 58 12.07 -2.76 7.35
N VAL A 59 11.20 -1.78 7.14
CA VAL A 59 11.00 -0.65 8.03
C VAL A 59 9.51 -0.36 8.17
N VAL A 60 9.06 -0.08 9.40
CA VAL A 60 7.73 0.45 9.69
C VAL A 60 7.74 1.94 9.39
N VAL A 61 6.86 2.39 8.49
CA VAL A 61 6.77 3.79 8.06
C VAL A 61 5.55 4.52 8.59
N PHE A 62 4.54 3.78 9.05
CA PHE A 62 3.40 4.29 9.81
C PHE A 62 2.96 3.24 10.82
N ASP A 63 2.64 3.68 12.05
CA ASP A 63 2.05 2.83 13.08
C ASP A 63 0.73 3.42 13.56
N LEU A 64 -0.38 2.77 13.20
CA LEU A 64 -1.73 3.21 13.53
C LEU A 64 -2.10 3.03 15.01
N ASN A 65 -1.26 2.32 15.77
CA ASN A 65 -1.38 2.20 17.21
C ASN A 65 -0.84 3.44 17.92
N GLU A 66 0.10 4.17 17.31
CA GLU A 66 0.71 5.39 17.85
C GLU A 66 0.09 6.67 17.28
N GLU A 67 -0.25 6.69 15.99
CA GLU A 67 -0.76 7.88 15.28
C GLU A 67 -2.00 7.59 14.42
N SER A 68 -2.85 8.60 14.19
CA SER A 68 -4.03 8.45 13.31
C SER A 68 -3.70 8.84 11.87
N VAL A 69 -4.25 8.09 10.89
CA VAL A 69 -4.05 8.34 9.44
C VAL A 69 -4.37 9.79 9.05
N THR A 70 -5.45 10.34 9.62
CA THR A 70 -5.94 11.69 9.30
C THR A 70 -5.37 12.76 10.25
N ARG A 71 -4.59 12.37 11.26
CA ARG A 71 -4.15 13.22 12.38
C ARG A 71 -5.30 13.91 13.14
N LEU A 72 -6.54 13.41 12.99
CA LEU A 72 -7.66 13.79 13.85
C LEU A 72 -7.52 13.03 15.18
N GLY A 73 -7.84 13.70 16.29
CA GLY A 73 -7.86 13.06 17.62
C GLY A 73 -8.78 11.84 17.62
N ARG A 74 -8.39 10.80 18.36
CA ARG A 74 -9.20 9.59 18.55
C ARG A 74 -10.48 9.90 19.34
#